data_AF-A0A3L7LR82-F1
#
_entry.id   AF-A0A3L7LR82-F1
#
_cell.length_a   1.000
_cell.length_b   1.000
_cell.length_c   1.000
_cell.angle_alpha   90.00
_cell.angle_beta   90.00
_cell.angle_gamma   90.00
#
_symmetry.space_group_name_H-M   'P 1'
#
loop_
_entity.id
_entity.type
_entity.pdbx_description
1 polymer ?
#
loop_
_entity_poly.entity_id
_entity_poly.type
_entity_poly.pdbx_seq_one_letter_code
_entity_poly.pdbx_strand_id
1 'polypeptide(L)' 'AGTIATGEATIEDVGWELFHFILKIASGRKKTWQDQWGIHNALSVFNPAAVT' A
#
# COMPACT_ATOMS: atom_id res chain seq x y z
N ALA A 1 8.91 6.34 -4.74
CA ALA A 1 9.73 5.22 -5.24
C ALA A 1 10.45 5.56 -6.55
N GLY A 2 9.84 6.25 -7.53
CA GLY A 2 10.52 6.63 -8.77
C GLY A 2 11.78 7.49 -8.58
N THR A 3 11.86 8.27 -7.50
CA THR A 3 13.01 9.07 -7.07
C THR A 3 14.27 8.24 -6.79
N ILE A 4 14.13 6.94 -6.52
CA ILE A 4 15.28 6.02 -6.39
C ILE A 4 15.96 5.85 -7.74
N ALA A 5 15.18 5.72 -8.82
CA ALA A 5 15.71 5.50 -10.16
C ALA A 5 16.44 6.73 -10.73
N THR A 6 16.06 7.93 -10.29
CA THR A 6 16.76 9.18 -10.66
C THR A 6 17.93 9.51 -9.73
N GLY A 7 18.14 8.72 -8.68
CA GLY A 7 19.20 8.94 -7.68
C GLY A 7 18.90 10.08 -6.70
N GLU A 8 17.68 10.62 -6.69
CA GLU A 8 17.25 11.71 -5.81
C GLU A 8 17.03 11.24 -4.35
N ALA A 9 16.83 9.94 -4.13
CA ALA A 9 16.68 9.35 -2.81
C ALA A 9 17.26 7.93 -2.77
N THR A 10 17.78 7.50 -1.62
CA THR A 10 18.22 6.10 -1.43
C THR A 10 17.04 5.17 -1.17
N ILE A 11 17.30 3.86 -1.19
CA ILE A 11 16.29 2.85 -0.84
C ILE A 11 15.88 3.04 0.63
N GLU A 12 16.84 3.33 1.51
CA GLU A 12 16.65 3.55 2.93
C GLU A 12 15.77 4.77 3.21
N ASP A 13 16.03 5.89 2.50
CA ASP A 13 15.23 7.11 2.62
C ASP A 13 13.76 6.83 2.28
N VAL A 14 13.51 6.24 1.11
CA VAL A 14 12.15 5.94 0.64
C VAL A 14 11.49 4.85 1.51
N GLY A 15 12.26 3.90 2.03
CA GLY A 15 11.79 2.90 2.98
C GLY A 15 11.26 3.55 4.27
N TRP A 16 11.99 4.52 4.82
CA TRP A 16 11.54 5.28 5.98
C TRP A 16 10.31 6.15 5.69
N GLU A 17 10.24 6.77 4.52
CA GLU A 17 9.03 7.51 4.10
C GLU A 17 7.79 6.60 4.04
N LEU A 18 7.94 5.41 3.44
CA LEU A 18 6.88 4.42 3.36
C LEU A 18 6.45 3.94 4.77
N PHE A 19 7.42 3.67 5.66
CA PHE A 19 7.13 3.28 7.03
C PHE A 19 6.29 4.34 7.76
N HIS A 20 6.68 5.61 7.70
CA HIS A 20 5.90 6.70 8.30
C HIS A 20 4.53 6.86 7.64
N PHE A 21 4.43 6.61 6.33
CA PHE A 21 3.15 6.62 5.63
C PHE A 21 2.22 5.52 6.16
N ILE A 22 2.71 4.29 6.33
CA ILE A 22 1.96 3.17 6.92
C ILE A 22 1.44 3.57 8.31
N LEU A 23 2.28 4.15 9.17
CA LEU A 23 1.85 4.62 10.49
C LEU A 23 0.76 5.71 10.43
N LYS A 24 0.84 6.63 9.47
CA LYS A 24 -0.21 7.66 9.27
C LYS A 24 -1.54 7.05 8.84
N ILE A 25 -1.52 6.02 7.99
CA ILE A 25 -2.73 5.26 7.61
C ILE A 25 -3.28 4.49 8.81
N ALA A 26 -2.45 3.70 9.49
CA ALA A 26 -2.86 2.89 10.63
C ALA A 26 -3.41 3.73 11.80
N SER A 27 -2.91 4.94 11.99
CA SER A 27 -3.40 5.88 13.01
C SER A 27 -4.61 6.72 12.57
N GLY A 28 -5.15 6.50 11.36
CA GLY A 28 -6.28 7.26 10.83
C GLY A 28 -5.98 8.73 10.50
N ARG A 29 -4.72 9.17 10.63
CA ARG A 29 -4.27 10.54 10.30
C ARG A 29 -4.24 10.79 8.79
N LYS A 30 -4.26 9.74 7.99
CA LYS A 30 -4.38 9.78 6.53
C LYS A 30 -5.27 8.62 6.07
N LYS A 31 -6.05 8.83 5.01
CA LYS A 31 -6.77 7.77 4.32
C LYS A 31 -6.01 7.36 3.06
N THR A 32 -6.07 6.06 2.72
CA THR A 32 -5.61 5.62 1.41
C THR A 32 -6.58 6.14 0.34
N TRP A 33 -6.14 6.24 -0.91
CA TRP A 33 -7.04 6.61 -2.00
C TRP A 33 -8.15 5.58 -2.22
N GLN A 34 -7.86 4.31 -1.93
CA GLN A 34 -8.82 3.23 -2.01
C GLN A 34 -9.98 3.45 -1.02
N ASP A 35 -9.69 3.79 0.24
CA ASP A 35 -10.72 4.12 1.23
C ASP A 35 -11.44 5.45 0.93
N GLN A 36 -10.73 6.43 0.36
CA GLN A 36 -11.31 7.73 0.03
C GLN A 36 -12.38 7.64 -1.06
N TRP A 37 -12.16 6.80 -2.07
CA TRP A 37 -13.07 6.64 -3.20
C TRP A 37 -13.97 5.39 -3.08
N GLY A 38 -13.86 4.63 -1.99
CA GLY A 38 -14.67 3.43 -1.77
C GLY A 38 -14.37 2.30 -2.76
N ILE A 39 -13.13 2.17 -3.24
CA ILE A 39 -12.71 1.17 -4.23
C ILE A 39 -12.53 -0.17 -3.51
N HIS A 40 -13.63 -0.86 -3.21
CA HIS A 40 -13.62 -2.16 -2.54
C HIS A 40 -14.09 -3.26 -3.50
N ASN A 41 -13.28 -4.32 -3.66
CA ASN A 41 -13.72 -5.55 -4.30
C ASN A 41 -14.24 -6.54 -3.25
N ALA A 42 -15.12 -7.45 -3.65
CA ALA A 42 -15.48 -8.58 -2.81
C ALA A 42 -14.24 -9.45 -2.50
N LEU A 43 -14.24 -10.13 -1.36
CA LEU A 43 -13.17 -11.07 -1.01
C LEU A 43 -13.17 -12.25 -2.01
N SER A 44 -12.02 -12.48 -2.64
CA SER A 44 -11.79 -13.64 -3.51
C SER A 44 -11.12 -14.75 -2.70
N VAL A 45 -11.92 -15.63 -2.10
CA VAL A 45 -11.42 -16.74 -1.28
C VAL A 45 -10.59 -17.68 -2.15
N PHE A 46 -9.37 -17.96 -1.70
CA PHE A 46 -8.52 -18.95 -2.35
C PHE A 46 -9.11 -20.35 -2.16
N ASN A 47 -9.54 -20.98 -3.26
CA ASN A 47 -9.94 -22.38 -3.28
C ASN A 47 -8.88 -23.20 -4.06
N PRO A 48 -8.05 -24.02 -3.39
CA PRO A 48 -7.05 -24.86 -4.05
C PRO A 48 -7.64 -26.12 -4.68
N ALA A 49 -8.89 -26.49 -4.33
CA ALA A 49 -9.53 -27.68 -4.86
C ALA A 49 -10.24 -27.40 -6.18
N ALA A 50 -10.41 -28.45 -6.99
CA ALA A 50 -11.28 -28.37 -8.16
C ALA A 50 -12.72 -28.06 -7.72
N VAL A 51 -13.38 -27.20 -8.49
CA VAL A 51 -14.83 -27.04 -8.39
C VAL A 51 -15.43 -28.08 -9.35
N THR A 52 -16.03 -29.12 -8.79
CA THR A 52 -16.70 -30.20 -9.55
C THR A 52 -18.18 -30.23 -9.22
#